data_AF-A0A382WUH9-F1
#
_entry.id   AF-A0A382WUH9-F1
#
_cell.length_a   1.000
_cell.length_b   1.000
_cell.length_c   1.000
_cell.angle_alpha   90.00
_cell.angle_beta   90.00
_cell.angle_gamma   90.00
#
_symmetry.space_group_name_H-M   'P 1'
#
loop_
_entity.id
_entity.type
_entity.pdbx_description
1 polymer ?
#
loop_
_entity_poly.entity_id
_entity_poly.type
_entity_poly.pdbx_seq_one_letter_code
_entity_poly.pdbx_strand_id
1 'polypeptide(L)'
;LAVLLTLCILSFLYDDNPFYKAAEHLYIGMSAGYALVMAFWQGVRPNLFGRLWPQITTDGDGTILQSIWYSVYEFLNLITTCFGLFDRSIFPEGGIPEYEEIKLIYLIPFVLGIFMLLRLVPKVSWLARWAIAYIVGMAAGLRFYRYLTSDILAQIQATAVDFSLDWISIFNGLILFIGTLTGLVYFFFSKEHKGSIGTLSRIGIYFLMIKFGASFGYAVMGRISLLIGRIDELKQFSTSEYHYATPILSVLIIICLAIWTFISKEKSQEKSV
;
A
#
# COMPACT_ATOMS: atom_id res chain seq x y z
N LEU A 1 0.07 19.78 -15.00
CA LEU A 1 0.43 18.35 -14.88
C LEU A 1 -0.78 17.47 -14.57
N ALA A 2 -1.54 17.76 -13.49
CA ALA A 2 -2.72 16.97 -13.10
C ALA A 2 -3.74 16.80 -14.25
N VAL A 3 -4.16 17.90 -14.88
CA VAL A 3 -5.08 17.89 -16.03
C VAL A 3 -4.59 17.00 -17.19
N LEU A 4 -3.30 17.08 -17.53
CA LEU A 4 -2.71 16.28 -18.60
C LEU A 4 -2.76 14.78 -18.26
N LEU A 5 -2.37 14.39 -17.05
CA LEU A 5 -2.40 12.98 -16.62
C LEU A 5 -3.82 12.45 -16.52
N THR A 6 -4.77 13.26 -16.04
CA THR A 6 -6.19 12.90 -16.01
C THR A 6 -6.72 12.64 -17.42
N LEU A 7 -6.41 13.51 -18.39
CA LEU A 7 -6.80 13.31 -19.79
C LEU A 7 -6.09 12.10 -20.43
N CYS A 8 -4.81 11.87 -20.15
CA CYS A 8 -4.10 10.69 -20.64
C CYS A 8 -4.69 9.38 -20.11
N ILE A 9 -5.15 9.35 -18.85
CA ILE A 9 -5.83 8.17 -18.29
C ILE A 9 -7.22 8.01 -18.91
N LEU A 10 -7.97 9.10 -19.08
CA LEU A 10 -9.30 9.07 -19.74
C LEU A 10 -9.22 8.65 -21.21
N SER A 11 -8.06 8.82 -21.87
CA SER A 11 -7.79 8.31 -23.22
C SER A 11 -7.90 6.79 -23.35
N PHE A 12 -7.96 6.04 -22.24
CA PHE A 12 -8.30 4.62 -22.22
C PHE A 12 -9.64 4.32 -22.91
N LEU A 13 -10.59 5.27 -22.87
CA LEU A 13 -11.89 5.09 -23.51
C LEU A 13 -11.80 4.94 -25.04
N TYR A 14 -10.65 5.27 -25.64
CA TYR A 14 -10.41 5.26 -27.09
C TYR A 14 -9.44 4.15 -27.52
N ASP A 15 -9.47 3.00 -26.85
CA ASP A 15 -8.53 1.86 -26.97
C ASP A 15 -7.13 2.10 -26.35
N ASP A 16 -6.28 1.07 -26.50
CA ASP A 16 -4.94 0.84 -25.96
C ASP A 16 -3.87 1.82 -26.51
N ASN A 17 -4.09 3.12 -26.30
CA ASN A 17 -3.28 4.21 -26.86
C ASN A 17 -1.91 4.36 -26.16
N PRO A 18 -0.87 4.87 -26.87
CA PRO A 18 0.47 5.08 -26.29
C PRO A 18 0.45 6.09 -25.13
N PHE A 19 -0.45 7.09 -25.16
CA PHE A 19 -0.61 8.06 -24.07
C PHE A 19 -1.15 7.42 -22.79
N TYR A 20 -2.10 6.49 -22.92
CA TYR A 20 -2.60 5.73 -21.78
C TYR A 20 -1.49 4.85 -21.17
N LYS A 21 -0.76 4.09 -22.01
CA LYS A 21 0.36 3.24 -21.56
C LYS A 21 1.48 4.04 -20.89
N ALA A 22 1.81 5.22 -21.43
CA ALA A 22 2.79 6.11 -20.81
C ALA A 22 2.33 6.60 -19.43
N ALA A 23 1.06 7.00 -19.30
CA ALA A 23 0.50 7.41 -18.01
C ALA A 23 0.43 6.24 -17.00
N GLU A 24 0.08 5.04 -17.46
CA GLU A 24 0.07 3.82 -16.64
C GLU A 24 1.48 3.48 -16.12
N HIS A 25 2.48 3.43 -16.99
CA HIS A 25 3.86 3.15 -16.58
C HIS A 25 4.43 4.25 -15.67
N LEU A 26 4.10 5.52 -15.92
CA LEU A 26 4.49 6.63 -15.05
C LEU A 26 3.87 6.48 -13.66
N TYR A 27 2.57 6.14 -13.59
CA TYR A 27 1.86 5.95 -12.33
C TYR A 27 2.43 4.78 -11.52
N ILE A 28 2.59 3.61 -12.17
CA ILE A 28 3.16 2.42 -11.52
C ILE A 28 4.61 2.67 -11.10
N GLY A 29 5.41 3.33 -11.95
CA GLY A 29 6.80 3.67 -11.67
C GLY A 29 6.94 4.63 -10.49
N MET A 30 6.14 5.70 -10.45
CA MET A 30 6.14 6.65 -9.34
C MET A 30 5.67 5.98 -8.04
N SER A 31 4.65 5.13 -8.10
CA SER A 31 4.14 4.39 -6.94
C SER A 31 5.21 3.43 -6.38
N ALA A 32 5.85 2.65 -7.24
CA ALA A 32 6.92 1.73 -6.84
C ALA A 32 8.13 2.49 -6.28
N GLY A 33 8.53 3.60 -6.92
CA GLY A 33 9.63 4.45 -6.45
C GLY A 33 9.35 5.08 -5.10
N TYR A 34 8.17 5.69 -4.92
CA TYR A 34 7.75 6.26 -3.65
C TYR A 34 7.71 5.21 -2.54
N ALA A 35 7.14 4.03 -2.82
CA ALA A 35 7.10 2.93 -1.86
C ALA A 35 8.51 2.47 -1.44
N LEU A 36 9.46 2.38 -2.39
CA LEU A 36 10.85 2.03 -2.11
C LEU A 36 11.52 3.09 -1.22
N VAL A 37 11.39 4.36 -1.58
CA VAL A 37 11.98 5.48 -0.82
C VAL A 37 11.43 5.50 0.60
N MET A 38 10.12 5.38 0.76
CA MET A 38 9.46 5.34 2.07
C MET A 38 9.90 4.13 2.90
N ALA A 39 9.98 2.94 2.29
CA ALA A 39 10.45 1.75 2.97
C ALA A 39 11.89 1.91 3.48
N PHE A 40 12.75 2.59 2.71
CA PHE A 40 14.12 2.86 3.13
C PHE A 40 14.19 3.91 4.25
N TRP A 41 13.61 5.09 4.05
CA TRP A 41 13.74 6.23 4.97
C TRP A 41 12.91 6.09 6.25
N GLN A 42 11.74 5.45 6.19
CA GLN A 42 10.89 5.25 7.37
C GLN A 42 11.03 3.86 7.99
N GLY A 43 11.40 2.86 7.17
CA GLY A 43 11.58 1.49 7.63
C GLY A 43 13.02 1.22 8.02
N VAL A 44 13.90 1.12 7.02
CA VAL A 44 15.28 0.63 7.17
C VAL A 44 16.15 1.58 7.99
N ARG A 45 16.22 2.86 7.61
CA ARG A 45 17.12 3.83 8.26
C ARG A 45 16.87 3.96 9.77
N PRO A 46 15.66 4.30 10.25
CA PRO A 46 15.44 4.44 11.68
C PRO A 46 15.45 3.07 12.38
N ASN A 47 14.66 2.09 11.94
CA ASN A 47 14.47 0.88 12.74
C ASN A 47 15.67 -0.08 12.73
N LEU A 48 16.45 -0.12 11.64
CA LEU A 48 17.62 -0.98 11.53
C LEU A 48 18.90 -0.22 11.87
N PHE A 49 19.23 0.82 11.10
CA PHE A 49 20.48 1.55 11.30
C PHE A 49 20.45 2.41 12.55
N GLY A 50 19.34 3.08 12.83
CA GLY A 50 19.22 3.93 14.02
C GLY A 50 19.37 3.18 15.34
N ARG A 51 18.94 1.93 15.40
CA ARG A 51 19.08 1.07 16.60
C ARG A 51 20.44 0.39 16.70
N LEU A 52 21.16 0.23 15.59
CA LEU A 52 22.51 -0.36 15.55
C LEU A 52 23.61 0.68 15.76
N TRP A 53 23.39 1.91 15.26
CA TRP A 53 24.30 3.05 15.38
C TRP A 53 23.53 4.32 15.81
N PRO A 54 23.02 4.36 17.05
CA PRO A 54 22.42 5.56 17.64
C PRO A 54 23.42 6.72 17.72
N GLN A 55 22.94 7.96 17.81
CA GLN A 55 23.80 9.10 18.11
C GLN A 55 24.10 9.13 19.61
N ILE A 56 25.26 8.59 20.01
CA ILE A 56 25.67 8.61 21.41
C ILE A 56 26.52 9.86 21.63
N THR A 57 25.95 10.87 22.28
CA THR A 57 26.71 12.02 22.81
C THR A 57 27.63 11.52 23.91
N THR A 58 28.85 11.16 23.53
CA THR A 58 29.83 10.57 24.44
C THR A 58 30.67 11.69 25.03
N ASP A 59 30.27 12.19 26.20
CA ASP A 59 31.08 13.09 27.05
C ASP A 59 32.11 12.32 27.92
N GLY A 60 32.41 11.04 27.63
CA GLY A 60 33.45 10.29 28.35
C GLY A 60 33.79 8.93 27.75
N ASP A 61 35.10 8.64 27.66
CA ASP A 61 35.77 7.39 27.24
C ASP A 61 34.86 6.28 26.71
N GLY A 62 34.60 6.33 25.40
CA GLY A 62 33.98 5.21 24.68
C GLY A 62 34.80 3.94 24.87
N THR A 63 34.13 2.84 25.20
CA THR A 63 34.77 1.52 25.30
C THR A 63 35.42 1.19 23.94
N ILE A 64 36.61 0.58 23.91
CA ILE A 64 37.36 0.23 22.68
C ILE A 64 36.49 -0.52 21.64
N LEU A 65 35.50 -1.28 22.11
CA LEU A 65 34.54 -1.98 21.24
C LEU A 65 33.60 -1.02 20.50
N GLN A 66 33.21 0.10 21.11
CA GLN A 66 32.37 1.12 20.50
C GLN A 66 33.13 1.86 19.39
N SER A 67 34.39 2.23 19.60
CA SER A 67 35.17 2.87 18.53
C SER A 67 35.36 1.97 17.31
N ILE A 68 35.61 0.67 17.53
CA ILE A 68 35.66 -0.33 16.44
C ILE A 68 34.31 -0.44 15.73
N TRP A 69 33.20 -0.43 16.48
CA TRP A 69 31.85 -0.52 15.91
C TRP A 69 31.44 0.70 15.08
N TYR A 70 31.81 1.90 15.52
CA TYR A 70 31.59 3.14 14.74
C TYR A 70 32.57 3.29 13.58
N SER A 71 33.74 2.63 13.60
CA SER A 71 34.61 2.54 12.42
C SER A 71 33.93 1.80 11.26
N VAL A 72 33.13 0.75 11.56
CA VAL A 72 32.30 0.07 10.56
C VAL A 72 31.25 1.02 9.99
N TYR A 73 30.64 1.86 10.83
CA TYR A 73 29.68 2.88 10.40
C TYR A 73 30.31 3.92 9.47
N GLU A 74 31.50 4.41 9.80
CA GLU A 74 32.24 5.34 8.94
C GLU A 74 32.65 4.70 7.61
N PHE A 75 33.05 3.43 7.61
CA PHE A 75 33.35 2.69 6.39
C PHE A 75 32.12 2.52 5.50
N LEU A 76 30.96 2.18 6.09
CA LEU A 76 29.69 2.12 5.36
C LEU A 76 29.31 3.49 4.80
N ASN A 77 29.49 4.56 5.59
CA ASN A 77 29.28 5.92 5.14
C ASN A 77 30.17 6.23 3.92
N LEU A 78 31.47 5.94 3.98
CA LEU A 78 32.41 6.14 2.86
C LEU A 78 31.94 5.49 1.56
N ILE A 79 31.40 4.26 1.64
CA ILE A 79 30.81 3.58 0.47
C ILE A 79 29.58 4.34 -0.03
N THR A 80 28.67 4.71 0.87
CA THR A 80 27.41 5.41 0.49
C THR A 80 27.64 6.82 -0.03
N THR A 81 28.68 7.49 0.42
CA THR A 81 29.09 8.82 -0.03
C THR A 81 29.89 8.75 -1.34
N CYS A 82 30.02 7.56 -1.95
CA CYS A 82 30.89 7.29 -3.10
C CYS A 82 32.28 7.90 -2.92
N PHE A 83 32.98 7.52 -1.85
CA PHE A 83 34.32 8.02 -1.52
C PHE A 83 34.39 9.54 -1.26
N GLY A 84 33.29 10.15 -0.80
CA GLY A 84 33.24 11.57 -0.42
C GLY A 84 32.72 12.51 -1.50
N LEU A 85 32.12 11.97 -2.57
CA LEU A 85 31.53 12.76 -3.66
C LEU A 85 30.12 13.29 -3.35
N PHE A 86 29.43 12.73 -2.36
CA PHE A 86 28.07 13.12 -1.96
C PHE A 86 28.02 13.66 -0.52
N ASP A 87 26.89 14.26 -0.12
CA ASP A 87 26.68 14.68 1.27
C ASP A 87 26.27 13.49 2.16
N ARG A 88 26.55 13.60 3.48
CA ARG A 88 26.20 12.60 4.51
C ARG A 88 24.68 12.56 4.77
N SER A 89 23.91 12.05 3.81
CA SER A 89 22.45 12.01 3.88
C SER A 89 21.92 10.77 4.63
N ILE A 90 22.51 9.60 4.40
CA ILE A 90 22.03 8.32 4.97
C ILE A 90 22.52 8.16 6.42
N PHE A 91 23.81 8.48 6.64
CA PHE A 91 24.53 8.27 7.89
C PHE A 91 25.13 9.60 8.41
N PRO A 92 24.44 10.33 9.30
CA PRO A 92 24.92 11.59 9.87
C PRO A 92 26.13 11.37 10.82
N GLU A 93 26.88 12.45 11.09
CA GLU A 93 28.06 12.39 11.97
C GLU A 93 27.68 11.97 13.39
N GLY A 94 28.43 11.04 13.98
CA GLY A 94 28.19 10.60 15.36
C GLY A 94 27.05 9.59 15.56
N GLY A 95 26.35 9.19 14.50
CA GLY A 95 25.25 8.21 14.54
C GLY A 95 23.88 8.84 14.27
N ILE A 96 22.84 8.02 14.27
CA ILE A 96 21.49 8.45 13.90
C ILE A 96 20.74 8.93 15.17
N PRO A 97 20.21 10.17 15.22
CA PRO A 97 19.68 10.83 16.42
C PRO A 97 18.39 10.22 17.00
N GLU A 98 17.81 9.22 16.33
CA GLU A 98 16.47 8.72 16.65
C GLU A 98 16.43 7.75 17.86
N TYR A 99 17.58 7.29 18.36
CA TYR A 99 17.68 6.36 19.48
C TYR A 99 18.88 6.66 20.38
N GLU A 100 18.76 6.32 21.67
CA GLU A 100 19.79 6.60 22.69
C GLU A 100 20.61 5.34 23.09
N GLU A 101 20.15 4.13 22.73
CA GLU A 101 20.78 2.87 23.14
C GLU A 101 21.11 1.96 21.96
N ILE A 102 22.28 1.30 22.02
CA ILE A 102 22.68 0.28 21.04
C ILE A 102 21.90 -1.00 21.33
N LYS A 103 21.05 -1.41 20.38
CA LYS A 103 20.30 -2.67 20.46
C LYS A 103 20.88 -3.69 19.50
N LEU A 104 21.82 -4.49 19.99
CA LEU A 104 22.49 -5.56 19.21
C LEU A 104 21.52 -6.62 18.67
N ILE A 105 20.31 -6.76 19.23
CA ILE A 105 19.28 -7.67 18.69
C ILE A 105 18.92 -7.37 17.22
N TYR A 106 19.08 -6.12 16.78
CA TYR A 106 18.85 -5.71 15.38
C TYR A 106 19.95 -6.21 14.42
N LEU A 107 21.01 -6.82 14.93
CA LEU A 107 22.02 -7.49 14.10
C LEU A 107 21.40 -8.67 13.34
N ILE A 108 20.41 -9.36 13.94
CA ILE A 108 19.71 -10.48 13.30
C ILE A 108 19.01 -10.01 12.00
N PRO A 109 18.10 -9.01 12.02
CA PRO A 109 17.50 -8.50 10.79
C PRO A 109 18.51 -7.86 9.84
N PHE A 110 19.64 -7.32 10.31
CA PHE A 110 20.71 -6.81 9.43
C PHE A 110 21.36 -7.94 8.62
N VAL A 111 21.76 -9.03 9.29
CA VAL A 111 22.33 -10.22 8.63
C VAL A 111 21.31 -10.86 7.69
N LEU A 112 20.04 -10.98 8.10
CA LEU A 112 18.98 -11.49 7.23
C LEU A 112 18.72 -10.58 6.02
N GLY A 113 18.86 -9.26 6.19
CA GLY A 113 18.83 -8.29 5.08
C GLY A 113 19.96 -8.54 4.08
N ILE A 114 21.18 -8.76 4.55
CA ILE A 114 22.32 -9.15 3.69
C ILE A 114 22.04 -10.47 2.98
N PHE A 115 21.49 -11.47 3.67
CA PHE A 115 21.12 -12.75 3.06
C PHE A 115 20.10 -12.58 1.94
N MET A 116 19.19 -11.62 2.05
CA MET A 116 18.23 -11.29 1.01
C MET A 116 18.91 -10.69 -0.23
N LEU A 117 19.95 -9.86 -0.07
CA LEU A 117 20.74 -9.32 -1.18
C LEU A 117 21.54 -10.42 -1.90
N LEU A 118 22.02 -11.43 -1.17
CA LEU A 118 22.74 -12.57 -1.75
C LEU A 118 21.88 -13.44 -2.70
N ARG A 119 20.56 -13.21 -2.75
CA ARG A 119 19.67 -13.78 -3.79
C ARG A 119 20.08 -13.40 -5.21
N LEU A 120 20.73 -12.24 -5.40
CA LEU A 120 21.20 -11.78 -6.71
C LEU A 120 22.33 -12.66 -7.28
N VAL A 121 23.03 -13.42 -6.43
CA VAL A 121 24.11 -14.31 -6.85
C VAL A 121 23.60 -15.76 -6.81
N PRO A 122 23.41 -16.44 -7.96
CA PRO A 122 22.80 -17.77 -8.02
C PRO A 122 23.48 -18.81 -7.12
N LYS A 123 24.79 -18.72 -6.92
CA LYS A 123 25.59 -19.66 -6.11
C LYS A 123 25.28 -19.60 -4.61
N VAL A 124 24.93 -18.42 -4.07
CA VAL A 124 24.71 -18.19 -2.63
C VAL A 124 23.23 -17.92 -2.32
N SER A 125 22.36 -17.96 -3.32
CA SER A 125 20.92 -17.72 -3.18
C SER A 125 20.24 -18.64 -2.17
N TRP A 126 20.85 -19.75 -1.74
CA TRP A 126 20.31 -20.60 -0.70
C TRP A 126 20.20 -19.89 0.65
N LEU A 127 21.09 -18.94 0.95
CA LEU A 127 21.12 -18.22 2.21
C LEU A 127 19.91 -17.29 2.37
N ALA A 128 19.41 -16.76 1.26
CA ALA A 128 18.17 -15.97 1.21
C ALA A 128 16.94 -16.74 1.71
N ARG A 129 16.94 -18.09 1.66
CA ARG A 129 15.81 -18.91 2.14
C ARG A 129 15.56 -18.74 3.64
N TRP A 130 16.61 -18.53 4.43
CA TRP A 130 16.48 -18.26 5.86
C TRP A 130 15.79 -16.93 6.13
N ALA A 131 16.16 -15.88 5.38
CA ALA A 131 15.50 -14.58 5.46
C ALA A 131 14.02 -14.68 5.05
N ILE A 132 13.71 -15.41 3.96
CA ILE A 132 12.33 -15.62 3.51
C ILE A 132 11.53 -16.41 4.56
N ALA A 133 12.09 -17.47 5.14
CA ALA A 133 11.43 -18.26 6.18
C ALA A 133 11.11 -17.40 7.41
N TYR A 134 12.06 -16.56 7.85
CA TYR A 134 11.84 -15.61 8.94
C TYR A 134 10.72 -14.61 8.61
N ILE A 135 10.77 -13.99 7.43
CA ILE A 135 9.74 -13.02 6.99
C ILE A 135 8.37 -13.68 6.93
N VAL A 136 8.25 -14.88 6.35
CA VAL A 136 6.98 -15.60 6.23
C VAL A 136 6.45 -16.02 7.60
N GLY A 137 7.30 -16.56 8.48
CA GLY A 137 6.90 -16.94 9.83
C GLY A 137 6.44 -15.74 10.66
N MET A 138 7.20 -14.65 10.64
CA MET A 138 6.84 -13.39 11.30
C MET A 138 5.54 -12.82 10.72
N ALA A 139 5.41 -12.74 9.39
CA ALA A 139 4.22 -12.21 8.75
C ALA A 139 2.97 -13.05 9.04
N ALA A 140 3.09 -14.38 9.01
CA ALA A 140 2.02 -15.30 9.35
C ALA A 140 1.61 -15.16 10.82
N GLY A 141 2.56 -15.11 11.75
CA GLY A 141 2.29 -14.91 13.17
C GLY A 141 1.63 -13.57 13.46
N LEU A 142 2.14 -12.48 12.88
CA LEU A 142 1.57 -11.14 13.05
C LEU A 142 0.16 -11.03 12.43
N ARG A 143 -0.06 -11.68 11.28
CA ARG A 143 -1.39 -11.76 10.65
C ARG A 143 -2.34 -12.59 11.48
N PHE A 144 -1.90 -13.72 12.04
CA PHE A 144 -2.72 -14.53 12.91
C PHE A 144 -3.15 -13.75 14.17
N TYR A 145 -2.21 -13.07 14.83
CA TYR A 145 -2.54 -12.22 15.97
C TYR A 145 -3.50 -11.08 15.59
N ARG A 146 -3.25 -10.39 14.47
CA ARG A 146 -4.15 -9.35 13.96
C ARG A 146 -5.53 -9.89 13.61
N TYR A 147 -5.62 -11.07 13.01
CA TYR A 147 -6.89 -11.72 12.71
C TYR A 147 -7.67 -12.04 13.99
N LEU A 148 -7.02 -12.62 15.00
CA LEU A 148 -7.68 -12.91 16.28
C LEU A 148 -8.17 -11.65 16.99
N THR A 149 -7.36 -10.59 17.01
CA THR A 149 -7.66 -9.37 17.77
C THR A 149 -8.59 -8.42 17.01
N SER A 150 -8.29 -8.14 15.74
CA SER A 150 -9.03 -7.17 14.93
C SER A 150 -10.24 -7.77 14.22
N ASP A 151 -10.17 -9.02 13.77
CA ASP A 151 -11.31 -9.63 13.07
C ASP A 151 -12.20 -10.36 14.08
N ILE A 152 -11.70 -11.35 14.82
CA ILE A 152 -12.56 -12.14 15.71
C ILE A 152 -13.02 -11.34 16.94
N LEU A 153 -12.08 -10.84 17.75
CA LEU A 153 -12.45 -10.19 19.02
C LEU A 153 -13.24 -8.90 18.79
N ALA A 154 -12.80 -8.05 17.86
CA ALA A 154 -13.53 -6.82 17.54
C ALA A 154 -14.91 -7.12 16.94
N GLN A 155 -15.07 -8.17 16.11
CA GLN A 155 -16.39 -8.53 15.58
C GLN A 155 -17.32 -9.08 16.66
N ILE A 156 -16.80 -9.84 17.64
CA ILE A 156 -17.58 -10.27 18.81
C ILE A 156 -18.05 -9.06 19.61
N GLN A 157 -17.15 -8.11 19.90
CA GLN A 157 -17.47 -6.88 20.62
C GLN A 157 -18.47 -6.01 19.85
N ALA A 158 -18.30 -5.86 18.54
CA ALA A 158 -19.20 -5.08 17.68
C ALA A 158 -20.60 -5.69 17.55
N THR A 159 -20.73 -7.00 17.79
CA THR A 159 -22.02 -7.70 17.79
C THR A 159 -22.63 -7.78 19.19
N ALA A 160 -21.88 -7.42 20.25
CA ALA A 160 -22.40 -7.44 21.61
C ALA A 160 -23.46 -6.33 21.79
N VAL A 161 -24.61 -6.70 22.36
CA VAL A 161 -25.68 -5.75 22.64
C VAL A 161 -25.46 -5.13 24.01
N ASP A 162 -25.26 -3.82 24.05
CA ASP A 162 -25.21 -3.07 25.31
C ASP A 162 -26.62 -2.66 25.73
N PHE A 163 -27.14 -3.30 26.78
CA PHE A 163 -28.48 -3.07 27.33
C PHE A 163 -28.58 -1.83 28.22
N SER A 164 -27.47 -1.10 28.44
CA SER A 164 -27.48 0.14 29.22
C SER A 164 -27.83 1.39 28.39
N LEU A 165 -27.90 1.26 27.06
CA LEU A 165 -28.12 2.35 26.12
C LEU A 165 -29.62 2.65 25.90
N ASP A 166 -29.89 3.69 25.11
CA ASP A 166 -31.24 4.10 24.73
C ASP A 166 -31.97 3.02 23.91
N TRP A 167 -33.31 3.02 23.96
CA TRP A 167 -34.15 1.96 23.37
C TRP A 167 -33.89 1.74 21.87
N ILE A 168 -33.66 2.82 21.11
CA ILE A 168 -33.35 2.76 19.68
C ILE A 168 -32.00 2.05 19.44
N SER A 169 -31.00 2.34 20.26
CA SER A 169 -29.66 1.74 20.17
C SER A 169 -29.70 0.24 20.50
N ILE A 170 -30.45 -0.14 21.54
CA ILE A 170 -30.66 -1.55 21.89
C ILE A 170 -31.34 -2.28 20.72
N PHE A 171 -32.39 -1.69 20.14
CA PHE A 171 -33.10 -2.29 19.01
C PHE A 171 -32.18 -2.48 17.79
N ASN A 172 -31.37 -1.48 17.44
CA ASN A 172 -30.39 -1.57 16.36
C ASN A 172 -29.33 -2.66 16.64
N GLY A 173 -28.81 -2.73 17.87
CA GLY A 173 -27.86 -3.76 18.28
C GLY A 173 -28.44 -5.16 18.16
N LEU A 174 -29.72 -5.34 18.53
CA LEU A 174 -30.43 -6.60 18.44
C LEU A 174 -30.66 -7.04 16.99
N ILE A 175 -31.02 -6.10 16.10
CA ILE A 175 -31.10 -6.36 14.65
C ILE A 175 -29.75 -6.83 14.11
N LEU A 176 -28.65 -6.16 14.47
CA LEU A 176 -27.32 -6.54 14.02
C LEU A 176 -26.91 -7.91 14.56
N PHE A 177 -27.17 -8.19 15.85
CA PHE A 177 -26.90 -9.49 16.47
C PHE A 177 -27.68 -10.64 15.80
N ILE A 178 -28.98 -10.45 15.54
CA ILE A 178 -29.78 -11.45 14.82
C ILE A 178 -29.29 -11.59 13.37
N GLY A 179 -29.02 -10.48 12.69
CA GLY A 179 -28.54 -10.48 11.31
C GLY A 179 -27.21 -11.22 11.14
N THR A 180 -26.25 -11.03 12.05
CA THR A 180 -24.97 -11.74 12.02
C THR A 180 -25.12 -13.22 12.34
N LEU A 181 -25.93 -13.59 13.35
CA LEU A 181 -26.15 -14.98 13.74
C LEU A 181 -26.88 -15.76 12.64
N THR A 182 -27.92 -15.19 12.05
CA THR A 182 -28.65 -15.80 10.92
C THR A 182 -27.80 -15.89 9.66
N GLY A 183 -26.99 -14.86 9.37
CA GLY A 183 -26.02 -14.90 8.26
C GLY A 183 -24.93 -15.97 8.45
N LEU A 184 -24.44 -16.17 9.68
CA LEU A 184 -23.47 -17.22 9.99
C LEU A 184 -24.09 -18.61 9.79
N VAL A 185 -25.35 -18.81 10.20
CA VAL A 185 -26.09 -20.05 9.97
C VAL A 185 -26.25 -20.34 8.47
N TYR A 186 -26.46 -19.32 7.64
CA TYR A 186 -26.51 -19.49 6.18
C TYR A 186 -25.18 -19.98 5.59
N PHE A 187 -24.04 -19.47 6.04
CA PHE A 187 -22.72 -19.92 5.58
C PHE A 187 -22.24 -21.22 6.26
N PHE A 188 -22.96 -21.69 7.28
CA PHE A 188 -22.61 -22.91 7.99
C PHE A 188 -23.06 -24.15 7.19
N PHE A 189 -22.21 -24.57 6.25
CA PHE A 189 -22.49 -25.70 5.36
C PHE A 189 -22.49 -27.08 6.04
N SER A 190 -22.09 -27.18 7.31
CA SER A 190 -21.95 -28.47 8.03
C SER A 190 -23.27 -29.08 8.49
N LYS A 191 -24.42 -28.40 8.34
CA LYS A 191 -25.75 -28.95 8.63
C LYS A 191 -26.67 -28.80 7.41
N GLU A 192 -27.40 -29.88 7.08
CA GLU A 192 -28.43 -29.82 6.04
C GLU A 192 -29.50 -28.79 6.40
N HIS A 193 -29.82 -27.91 5.46
CA HIS A 193 -30.75 -26.81 5.63
C HIS A 193 -32.22 -27.28 5.58
N LYS A 194 -32.63 -28.12 6.54
CA LYS A 194 -34.01 -28.64 6.66
C LYS A 194 -34.65 -28.18 7.98
N GLY A 195 -35.95 -27.92 7.96
CA GLY A 195 -36.71 -27.46 9.15
C GLY A 195 -36.38 -26.04 9.60
N SER A 196 -36.34 -25.79 10.91
CA SER A 196 -36.14 -24.45 11.52
C SER A 196 -34.82 -23.78 11.12
N ILE A 197 -33.77 -24.57 10.85
CA ILE A 197 -32.47 -24.08 10.37
C ILE A 197 -32.58 -23.51 8.95
N GLY A 198 -33.41 -24.11 8.10
CA GLY A 198 -33.67 -23.60 6.74
C GLY A 198 -34.41 -22.26 6.74
N THR A 199 -35.37 -22.07 7.64
CA THR A 199 -36.08 -20.79 7.81
C THR A 199 -35.15 -19.71 8.35
N LEU A 200 -34.31 -20.04 9.34
CA LEU A 200 -33.34 -19.12 9.91
C LEU A 200 -32.28 -18.69 8.89
N SER A 201 -31.82 -19.64 8.07
CA SER A 201 -30.91 -19.39 6.95
C SER A 201 -31.54 -18.47 5.89
N ARG A 202 -32.84 -18.62 5.58
CA ARG A 202 -33.56 -17.73 4.65
C ARG A 202 -33.61 -16.28 5.14
N ILE A 203 -33.80 -16.06 6.43
CA ILE A 203 -33.71 -14.71 7.05
C ILE A 203 -32.30 -14.16 6.86
N GLY A 204 -31.27 -14.97 7.11
CA GLY A 204 -29.87 -14.62 6.87
C GLY A 204 -29.59 -14.19 5.42
N ILE A 205 -30.18 -14.88 4.44
CA ILE A 205 -30.04 -14.51 3.01
C ILE A 205 -30.55 -13.08 2.76
N TYR A 206 -31.72 -12.71 3.29
CA TYR A 206 -32.24 -11.35 3.11
C TYR A 206 -31.35 -10.29 3.75
N PHE A 207 -30.84 -10.55 4.97
CA PHE A 207 -29.88 -9.66 5.62
C PHE A 207 -28.59 -9.51 4.80
N LEU A 208 -28.07 -10.61 4.25
CA LEU A 208 -26.89 -10.60 3.39
C LEU A 208 -27.14 -9.83 2.08
N MET A 209 -28.30 -10.01 1.44
CA MET A 209 -28.67 -9.25 0.25
C MET A 209 -28.71 -7.74 0.51
N ILE A 210 -29.28 -7.32 1.64
CA ILE A 210 -29.32 -5.90 2.04
C ILE A 210 -27.90 -5.37 2.29
N LYS A 211 -27.07 -6.10 3.06
CA LYS A 211 -25.69 -5.71 3.35
C LYS A 211 -24.84 -5.59 2.08
N PHE A 212 -24.91 -6.60 1.21
CA PHE A 212 -24.15 -6.58 -0.05
C PHE A 212 -24.67 -5.47 -0.97
N GLY A 213 -25.98 -5.29 -1.09
CA GLY A 213 -26.58 -4.18 -1.86
C GLY A 213 -26.10 -2.81 -1.39
N ALA A 214 -26.08 -2.58 -0.08
CA ALA A 214 -25.53 -1.35 0.51
C ALA A 214 -24.03 -1.19 0.21
N SER A 215 -23.23 -2.26 0.38
CA SER A 215 -21.77 -2.22 0.11
C SER A 215 -21.46 -1.91 -1.35
N PHE A 216 -22.18 -2.53 -2.29
CA PHE A 216 -22.07 -2.21 -3.71
C PHE A 216 -22.49 -0.76 -3.99
N GLY A 217 -23.58 -0.29 -3.39
CA GLY A 217 -24.02 1.11 -3.48
C GLY A 217 -22.97 2.10 -2.98
N TYR A 218 -22.34 1.83 -1.84
CA TYR A 218 -21.26 2.65 -1.29
C TYR A 218 -20.04 2.70 -2.22
N ALA A 219 -19.64 1.55 -2.78
CA ALA A 219 -18.51 1.52 -3.72
C ALA A 219 -18.80 2.30 -5.00
N VAL A 220 -20.01 2.16 -5.55
CA VAL A 220 -20.45 2.91 -6.74
C VAL A 220 -20.52 4.41 -6.43
N MET A 221 -21.12 4.80 -5.32
CA MET A 221 -21.17 6.20 -4.87
C MET A 221 -19.77 6.79 -4.68
N GLY A 222 -18.84 6.03 -4.08
CA GLY A 222 -17.45 6.46 -3.90
C GLY A 222 -16.75 6.73 -5.24
N ARG A 223 -16.92 5.83 -6.22
CA ARG A 223 -16.36 6.01 -7.57
C ARG A 223 -16.99 7.19 -8.30
N ILE A 224 -18.31 7.35 -8.23
CA ILE A 224 -19.02 8.49 -8.84
C ILE A 224 -18.62 9.81 -8.18
N SER A 225 -18.48 9.84 -6.85
CA SER A 225 -18.03 11.03 -6.11
C SER A 225 -16.63 11.46 -6.53
N LEU A 226 -15.70 10.50 -6.65
CA LEU A 226 -14.36 10.78 -7.17
C LEU A 226 -14.39 11.30 -8.61
N LEU A 227 -15.25 10.73 -9.47
CA LEU A 227 -15.42 11.19 -10.85
C LEU A 227 -15.96 12.63 -10.90
N ILE A 228 -16.98 12.95 -10.09
CA ILE A 228 -17.53 14.31 -9.99
C ILE A 228 -16.44 15.29 -9.54
N GLY A 229 -15.65 14.93 -8.53
CA GLY A 229 -14.52 15.76 -8.08
C GLY A 229 -13.50 16.02 -9.19
N ARG A 230 -13.17 15.02 -10.01
CA ARG A 230 -12.28 15.20 -11.17
C ARG A 230 -12.88 16.05 -12.28
N ILE A 231 -14.18 15.93 -12.53
CA ILE A 231 -14.87 16.79 -13.51
C ILE A 231 -14.89 18.25 -13.04
N ASP A 232 -15.11 18.48 -11.74
CA ASP A 232 -15.10 19.83 -11.18
C ASP A 232 -13.70 20.46 -11.23
N GLU A 233 -12.63 19.70 -10.95
CA GLU A 233 -11.25 20.13 -11.19
C GLU A 233 -11.04 20.52 -12.67
N LEU A 234 -11.45 19.68 -13.63
CA LEU A 234 -11.30 19.98 -15.07
C LEU A 234 -12.06 21.24 -15.49
N LYS A 235 -13.23 21.48 -14.89
CA LYS A 235 -14.01 22.70 -15.08
C LYS A 235 -13.29 23.92 -14.50
N GLN A 236 -12.72 23.82 -13.30
CA GLN A 236 -11.94 24.90 -12.69
C GLN A 236 -10.75 25.28 -13.58
N PHE A 237 -10.00 24.29 -14.07
CA PHE A 237 -8.88 24.48 -15.00
C PHE A 237 -9.28 24.94 -16.42
N SER A 238 -10.59 25.04 -16.71
CA SER A 238 -11.12 25.66 -17.93
C SER A 238 -11.36 27.16 -17.79
N THR A 239 -11.13 27.75 -16.61
CA THR A 239 -11.33 29.20 -16.37
C THR A 239 -10.13 30.02 -16.86
N SER A 240 -10.34 31.31 -17.15
CA SER A 240 -9.29 32.25 -17.60
C SER A 240 -8.12 32.38 -16.61
N GLU A 241 -8.36 32.15 -15.32
CA GLU A 241 -7.33 32.16 -14.27
C GLU A 241 -6.25 31.08 -14.48
N TYR A 242 -6.61 29.97 -15.12
CA TYR A 242 -5.71 28.86 -15.43
C TYR A 242 -5.38 28.77 -16.93
N HIS A 243 -5.51 29.88 -17.66
CA HIS A 243 -5.21 29.98 -19.10
C HIS A 243 -5.92 28.93 -19.97
N TYR A 244 -7.14 28.50 -19.61
CA TYR A 244 -7.88 27.49 -20.37
C TYR A 244 -7.07 26.19 -20.60
N ALA A 245 -6.33 25.73 -19.58
CA ALA A 245 -5.46 24.57 -19.68
C ALA A 245 -6.20 23.29 -20.14
N THR A 246 -7.42 23.05 -19.65
CA THR A 246 -8.22 21.86 -20.01
C THR A 246 -8.55 21.76 -21.51
N PRO A 247 -9.20 22.77 -22.15
CA PRO A 247 -9.51 22.69 -23.58
C PRO A 247 -8.27 22.70 -24.48
N ILE A 248 -7.19 23.40 -24.09
CA ILE A 248 -5.94 23.39 -24.88
C ILE A 248 -5.32 22.00 -24.87
N LEU A 249 -5.25 21.36 -23.71
CA LEU A 249 -4.67 20.02 -23.56
C LEU A 249 -5.55 18.94 -24.20
N SER A 250 -6.87 19.06 -24.13
CA SER A 250 -7.78 18.11 -24.79
C SER A 250 -7.65 18.16 -26.31
N VAL A 251 -7.58 19.36 -26.90
CA VAL A 251 -7.35 19.53 -28.34
C VAL A 251 -6.01 18.95 -28.76
N LEU A 252 -4.94 19.19 -27.99
CA LEU A 252 -3.63 18.61 -28.25
C LEU A 252 -3.67 17.08 -28.24
N ILE A 253 -4.32 16.48 -27.23
CA ILE A 253 -4.47 15.02 -27.13
C ILE A 253 -5.29 14.47 -28.31
N ILE A 254 -6.38 15.12 -28.71
CA ILE A 254 -7.19 14.71 -29.85
C ILE A 254 -6.38 14.75 -31.15
N ILE A 255 -5.60 15.81 -31.38
CA ILE A 255 -4.73 15.91 -32.56
C ILE A 255 -3.69 14.80 -32.55
N CYS A 256 -3.04 14.56 -31.40
CA CYS A 256 -2.05 13.49 -31.28
C CYS A 256 -2.66 12.09 -31.48
N LEU A 257 -3.87 11.84 -30.97
CA LEU A 257 -4.59 10.59 -31.19
C LEU A 257 -4.97 10.43 -32.66
N ALA A 258 -5.49 11.48 -33.31
CA ALA A 258 -5.82 11.44 -34.74
C ALA A 258 -4.57 11.08 -35.57
N ILE A 259 -3.44 11.75 -35.34
CA ILE A 259 -2.16 11.44 -36.00
C ILE A 259 -1.75 10.00 -35.75
N TRP A 260 -1.85 9.51 -34.50
CA TRP A 260 -1.51 8.13 -34.17
C TRP A 260 -2.41 7.10 -34.85
N THR A 261 -3.72 7.35 -34.91
CA THR A 261 -4.68 6.49 -35.60
C THR A 261 -4.42 6.43 -37.10
N PHE A 262 -4.02 7.54 -37.74
CA PHE A 262 -3.63 7.53 -39.15
C PHE A 262 -2.37 6.69 -39.39
N ILE A 263 -1.34 6.86 -38.55
CA ILE A 263 -0.08 6.10 -38.65
C ILE A 263 -0.29 4.61 -38.36
N SER A 264 -1.16 4.25 -37.40
CA SER A 264 -1.42 2.86 -37.03
C SER A 264 -2.25 2.13 -38.09
N LYS A 265 -3.15 2.84 -38.78
CA LYS A 265 -3.91 2.32 -39.91
C LYS A 265 -3.01 2.04 -41.12
N GLU A 266 -2.05 2.91 -41.39
CA GLU A 266 -1.03 2.73 -42.45
C GLU A 266 -0.14 1.51 -42.19
N LYS A 267 0.39 1.36 -40.97
CA LYS A 267 1.17 0.16 -40.54
C LYS A 267 0.38 -1.15 -40.56
N SER A 268 -0.94 -1.10 -40.41
CA SER A 268 -1.78 -2.31 -40.43
C SER A 268 -2.05 -2.79 -41.86
N GLN A 269 -2.09 -1.88 -42.85
CA GLN A 269 -2.22 -2.24 -44.26
C GLN A 269 -0.92 -2.82 -44.84
N GLU A 270 0.23 -2.31 -44.40
CA GLU A 270 1.55 -2.76 -44.86
C GLU A 270 1.93 -4.18 -44.36
N LYS A 271 1.35 -4.63 -43.23
CA LYS A 271 1.54 -6.00 -42.71
C LYS A 271 0.62 -7.05 -43.34
N SER A 272 -0.36 -6.63 -44.14
CA SER A 272 -1.34 -7.52 -44.80
C SER A 272 -1.04 -7.78 -46.29
N VAL A 273 0.10 -7.29 -46.79
CA VAL A 273 0.66 -7.53 -48.12
C VAL A 273 1.92 -8.38 -47.97
#